data_AF-A0A917QRL1-F1
#
_entry.id   AF-A0A917QRL1-F1
#
_cell.length_a   1.000
_cell.length_b   1.000
_cell.length_c   1.000
_cell.angle_alpha   90.00
_cell.angle_beta   90.00
_cell.angle_gamma   90.00
#
_symmetry.space_group_name_H-M   'P 1'
#
loop_
_entity.id
_entity.type
_entity.pdbx_description
1 polymer ?
#
loop_
_entity_poly.entity_id
_entity_poly.type
_entity_poly.pdbx_seq_one_letter_code
_entity_poly.pdbx_strand_id
1 'polypeptide(L)'
;MAHLMSRQHVPRASVRPGSKPTHTSTLIGYTTKRDTIVTAVDISQAVLECAAAVATDIAGRVAWTRADLTSRPPPAGAFDLMSAHYFPLPHQPDHTALRGLLDAVAPGGTLLFATHDLAGLSPRPEQGFDPNDYYQPDDIARLLDHNWTVLINETRPRTAPAPEGTHHTHDTVLRAQRLR
;
A
#
# COMPACT_ATOMS: atom_id res chain seq x y z
N MET A 1 -17.26 9.68 6.22
CA MET A 1 -16.08 9.01 5.65
C MET A 1 -14.98 9.02 6.70
N ALA A 2 -14.46 7.86 7.12
CA ALA A 2 -13.30 7.80 8.00
C ALA A 2 -12.04 7.99 7.14
N HIS A 3 -11.41 9.15 7.24
CA HIS A 3 -10.23 9.49 6.45
C HIS A 3 -8.98 9.13 7.26
N LEU A 4 -8.57 7.86 7.18
CA LEU A 4 -7.40 7.37 7.91
C LEU A 4 -6.12 7.95 7.30
N MET A 5 -5.76 9.14 7.79
CA MET A 5 -4.53 9.83 7.44
C MET A 5 -3.33 8.93 7.70
N SER A 6 -2.61 8.55 6.64
CA SER A 6 -1.29 7.91 6.76
C SER A 6 -0.32 8.93 7.36
N ARG A 7 -0.27 8.98 8.70
CA ARG A 7 0.72 9.78 9.43
C ARG A 7 2.07 9.12 9.27
N GLN A 8 2.81 9.52 8.24
CA GLN A 8 4.18 9.10 7.91
C GLN A 8 5.24 9.54 8.97
N HIS A 9 4.85 9.64 10.24
CA HIS A 9 5.66 10.18 11.31
C HIS A 9 5.65 9.24 12.52
N VAL A 10 6.36 8.12 12.38
CA VAL A 10 6.92 7.40 13.53
C VAL A 10 8.09 8.24 14.05
N PRO A 11 8.06 8.75 15.29
CA PRO A 11 9.16 9.54 15.81
C PRO A 11 10.46 8.73 15.86
N ARG A 12 11.59 9.36 15.51
CA ARG A 12 12.92 8.75 15.29
C ARG A 12 13.51 7.99 16.51
N ALA A 13 12.84 8.02 17.66
CA ALA A 13 13.32 7.57 18.96
C ALA A 13 13.30 6.04 19.21
N SER A 14 12.68 5.24 18.33
CA SER A 14 12.58 3.77 18.49
C SER A 14 13.63 2.97 17.69
N VAL A 15 14.38 3.63 16.80
CA VAL A 15 15.34 2.95 15.91
C VAL A 15 16.63 2.61 16.67
N ARG A 16 16.92 1.31 16.83
CA ARG A 16 18.20 0.85 17.38
C ARG A 16 19.37 1.36 16.51
N PRO A 17 20.49 1.85 17.10
CA PRO A 17 21.68 2.21 16.34
C PRO A 17 22.14 1.04 15.45
N GLY A 18 22.33 1.31 14.15
CA GLY A 18 22.73 0.31 13.14
C GLY A 18 21.59 -0.27 12.29
N SER A 19 20.31 -0.02 12.61
CA SER A 19 19.20 -0.42 11.74
C SER A 19 19.13 0.47 10.48
N LYS A 20 19.13 -0.14 9.29
CA LYS A 20 18.81 0.56 8.02
C LYS A 20 17.40 1.16 8.07
N PRO A 21 17.12 2.28 7.36
CA PRO A 21 15.78 2.85 7.29
C PRO A 21 14.80 1.92 6.56
N THR A 22 13.98 1.21 7.32
CA THR A 22 12.83 0.45 6.79
C THR A 22 11.79 1.43 6.27
N HIS A 23 11.51 1.39 4.96
CA HIS A 23 10.43 2.16 4.36
C HIS A 23 9.09 1.58 4.85
N THR A 24 8.30 2.38 5.57
CA THR A 24 7.02 1.96 6.14
C THR A 24 6.01 1.68 5.03
N SER A 25 5.71 0.41 4.80
CA SER A 25 5.06 -0.11 3.59
C SER A 25 3.66 -0.63 3.89
N THR A 26 2.75 0.26 4.28
CA THR A 26 1.49 -0.12 4.95
C THR A 26 0.38 -0.49 3.95
N LEU A 27 -0.10 -1.74 4.01
CA LEU A 27 -1.35 -2.15 3.36
C LEU A 27 -2.53 -2.07 4.35
N ILE A 28 -3.65 -1.51 3.88
CA ILE A 28 -4.89 -1.34 4.65
C ILE A 28 -6.03 -1.94 3.82
N GLY A 29 -6.42 -3.18 4.13
CA GLY A 29 -7.65 -3.79 3.62
C GLY A 29 -8.87 -3.31 4.41
N TYR A 30 -9.96 -2.98 3.75
CA TYR A 30 -11.20 -2.56 4.39
C TYR A 30 -12.47 -3.17 3.78
N THR A 31 -13.54 -3.09 4.56
CA THR A 31 -14.87 -3.61 4.25
C THR A 31 -15.89 -2.52 4.58
N THR A 32 -17.05 -2.45 3.92
CA THR A 32 -18.17 -1.61 4.39
C THR A 32 -19.54 -2.18 4.04
N LYS A 33 -20.16 -2.83 5.03
CA LYS A 33 -21.58 -2.55 5.33
C LYS A 33 -21.87 -2.69 6.83
N ARG A 34 -21.98 -1.51 7.46
CA ARG A 34 -22.51 -1.23 8.81
C ARG A 34 -21.62 -1.55 10.03
N ASP A 35 -20.92 -2.68 10.10
CA ASP A 35 -20.08 -3.04 11.27
C ASP A 35 -18.62 -3.41 10.88
N THR A 36 -17.95 -2.50 10.17
CA THR A 36 -16.59 -2.69 9.63
C THR A 36 -15.52 -2.96 10.68
N ILE A 37 -14.80 -4.07 10.50
CA ILE A 37 -13.41 -4.24 10.96
C ILE A 37 -12.48 -4.00 9.75
N VAL A 38 -11.42 -3.23 9.95
CA VAL A 38 -10.31 -2.99 9.00
C VAL A 38 -9.23 -4.05 9.22
N THR A 39 -8.65 -4.60 8.15
CA THR A 39 -7.50 -5.52 8.24
C THR A 39 -6.24 -4.77 7.82
N ALA A 40 -5.44 -4.33 8.79
CA ALA A 40 -4.16 -3.68 8.55
C ALA A 40 -3.05 -4.75 8.46
N VAL A 41 -2.25 -4.72 7.39
CA VAL A 41 -1.24 -5.74 7.10
C VAL A 41 0.11 -5.10 6.82
N ASP A 42 1.15 -5.62 7.49
CA ASP A 42 2.56 -5.27 7.26
C ASP A 42 3.42 -6.51 7.60
N ILE A 43 4.59 -6.62 6.97
CA ILE A 43 5.58 -7.66 7.27
C ILE A 43 6.35 -7.35 8.58
N SER A 44 6.37 -6.08 8.98
CA SER A 44 7.06 -5.54 10.15
C SER A 44 6.15 -5.45 11.38
N GLN A 45 6.44 -6.30 12.37
CA GLN A 45 5.77 -6.29 13.67
C GLN A 45 5.82 -4.90 14.33
N ALA A 46 6.98 -4.22 14.26
CA ALA A 46 7.18 -2.92 14.89
C ALA A 46 6.37 -1.79 14.24
N VAL A 47 6.03 -1.91 12.93
CA VAL A 47 5.13 -0.94 12.27
C VAL A 47 3.70 -1.15 12.76
N LEU A 48 3.24 -2.40 12.86
CA LEU A 48 1.90 -2.72 13.38
C LEU A 48 1.74 -2.26 14.83
N GLU A 49 2.74 -2.50 15.68
CA GLU A 49 2.74 -2.06 17.09
C GLU A 49 2.73 -0.53 17.21
N CYS A 50 3.51 0.18 16.39
CA CYS A 50 3.52 1.64 16.39
C CYS A 50 2.21 2.23 15.86
N ALA A 51 1.64 1.65 14.79
CA ALA A 51 0.36 2.06 14.23
C ALA A 51 -0.80 1.81 15.21
N ALA A 52 -0.82 0.65 15.88
CA ALA A 52 -1.80 0.34 16.92
C ALA A 52 -1.71 1.30 18.12
N ALA A 53 -0.50 1.72 18.50
CA ALA A 53 -0.29 2.66 19.60
C ALA A 53 -0.79 4.10 19.33
N VAL A 54 -0.95 4.49 18.05
CA VAL A 54 -1.48 5.82 17.67
C VAL A 54 -2.95 5.79 17.22
N ALA A 55 -3.48 4.63 16.83
CA ALA A 55 -4.85 4.43 16.33
C ALA A 55 -5.88 4.17 17.46
N THR A 56 -5.76 4.91 18.57
CA THR A 56 -6.54 4.66 19.80
C THR A 56 -8.02 5.04 19.68
N ASP A 57 -8.36 5.95 18.76
CA ASP A 57 -9.72 6.38 18.43
C ASP A 57 -10.53 5.31 17.67
N ILE A 58 -9.84 4.38 17.01
CA ILE A 58 -10.42 3.24 16.28
C ILE A 58 -10.05 1.88 16.88
N ALA A 59 -9.64 1.86 18.16
CA ALA A 59 -9.38 0.64 18.90
C ALA A 59 -10.59 -0.33 18.84
N GLY A 60 -10.32 -1.61 18.63
CA GLY A 60 -11.36 -2.64 18.40
C GLY A 60 -11.99 -2.64 17.00
N ARG A 61 -11.69 -1.67 16.13
CA ARG A 61 -12.14 -1.63 14.71
C ARG A 61 -11.04 -1.99 13.72
N VAL A 62 -9.83 -2.31 14.18
CA VAL A 62 -8.69 -2.73 13.35
C VAL A 62 -8.14 -4.06 13.83
N ALA A 63 -8.12 -5.05 12.95
CA ALA A 63 -7.40 -6.30 13.11
C ALA A 63 -6.00 -6.15 12.48
N TRP A 64 -4.98 -6.03 13.34
CA TRP A 64 -3.58 -5.92 12.93
C TRP A 64 -3.02 -7.31 12.64
N THR A 65 -2.55 -7.55 11.42
CA THR A 65 -2.07 -8.86 10.96
C THR A 65 -0.66 -8.75 10.43
N ARG A 66 0.28 -9.53 11.00
CA ARG A 66 1.64 -9.62 10.46
C ARG A 66 1.69 -10.67 9.34
N ALA A 67 1.87 -10.24 8.11
CA ALA A 67 2.02 -11.13 6.95
C ALA A 67 2.88 -10.53 5.85
N ASP A 68 3.56 -11.40 5.11
CA ASP A 68 4.11 -11.07 3.80
C ASP A 68 3.05 -11.38 2.72
N LEU A 69 2.53 -10.32 2.11
CA LEU A 69 1.50 -10.40 1.07
C LEU A 69 2.03 -10.95 -0.27
N THR A 70 3.35 -10.96 -0.47
CA THR A 70 3.97 -11.46 -1.72
C THR A 70 4.08 -12.98 -1.76
N SER A 71 4.10 -13.64 -0.59
CA SER A 71 4.02 -15.10 -0.45
C SER A 71 2.68 -15.61 0.12
N ARG A 72 1.85 -14.73 0.70
CA ARG A 72 0.53 -15.07 1.27
C ARG A 72 -0.51 -14.01 0.90
N PRO A 73 -1.11 -14.08 -0.31
CA PRO A 73 -2.18 -13.17 -0.69
C PRO A 73 -3.42 -13.35 0.21
N PRO A 74 -4.26 -12.31 0.38
CA PRO A 74 -5.50 -12.43 1.16
C PRO A 74 -6.54 -13.34 0.46
N PRO A 75 -7.60 -13.77 1.17
CA PRO A 75 -8.66 -14.58 0.55
C PRO A 75 -9.38 -13.85 -0.57
N ALA A 76 -9.68 -14.56 -1.66
CA ALA A 76 -10.38 -14.01 -2.83
C ALA A 76 -11.76 -13.44 -2.47
N GLY A 77 -12.08 -12.26 -3.02
CA GLY A 77 -13.35 -11.57 -2.85
C GLY A 77 -13.66 -11.07 -1.43
N ALA A 78 -12.70 -11.07 -0.50
CA ALA A 78 -12.94 -10.77 0.91
C ALA A 78 -13.06 -9.28 1.27
N PHE A 79 -12.66 -8.35 0.38
CA PHE A 79 -12.59 -6.92 0.70
C PHE A 79 -13.36 -6.05 -0.29
N ASP A 80 -14.32 -5.25 0.19
CA ASP A 80 -14.92 -4.16 -0.60
C ASP A 80 -13.87 -3.11 -1.03
N LEU A 81 -12.75 -3.06 -0.33
CA LEU A 81 -11.71 -2.02 -0.43
C LEU A 81 -10.32 -2.63 -0.16
N MET A 82 -9.43 -2.61 -1.16
CA MET A 82 -7.99 -2.82 -0.92
C MET A 82 -7.24 -1.51 -1.12
N SER A 83 -6.47 -1.08 -0.12
CA SER A 83 -5.69 0.15 -0.15
C SER A 83 -4.21 -0.12 0.13
N ALA A 84 -3.35 0.05 -0.87
CA ALA A 84 -1.91 -0.15 -0.81
C ALA A 84 -1.17 1.18 -0.94
N HIS A 85 -0.35 1.55 0.05
CA HIS A 85 0.35 2.84 0.07
C HIS A 85 1.86 2.61 0.27
N TYR A 86 2.64 3.00 -0.74
CA TYR A 86 4.09 2.84 -0.79
C TYR A 86 4.55 1.40 -0.56
N PHE A 87 3.73 0.44 -1.00
CA PHE A 87 3.97 -0.99 -0.86
C PHE A 87 4.87 -1.48 -2.01
N PRO A 88 6.12 -1.91 -1.75
CA PRO A 88 7.08 -2.30 -2.77
C PRO A 88 6.80 -3.72 -3.24
N LEU A 89 5.75 -3.89 -4.04
CA LEU A 89 5.37 -5.17 -4.67
C LEU A 89 6.36 -5.49 -5.82
N PRO A 90 7.21 -6.53 -5.70
CA PRO A 90 8.20 -6.83 -6.73
C PRO A 90 7.52 -7.41 -7.98
N HIS A 91 8.08 -7.13 -9.16
CA HIS A 91 7.69 -7.81 -10.38
C HIS A 91 7.93 -9.33 -10.27
N GLN A 92 6.97 -10.10 -10.80
CA GLN A 92 7.02 -11.56 -10.86
C GLN A 92 6.62 -11.98 -12.28
N PRO A 93 7.29 -12.95 -12.92
CA PRO A 93 7.03 -13.32 -14.32
C PRO A 93 5.60 -13.81 -14.63
N ASP A 94 4.90 -14.27 -13.60
CA ASP A 94 3.52 -14.77 -13.64
C ASP A 94 2.51 -13.80 -12.96
N HIS A 95 2.99 -12.65 -12.47
CA HIS A 95 2.25 -11.68 -11.67
C HIS A 95 1.50 -12.27 -10.45
N THR A 96 1.92 -13.42 -9.89
CA THR A 96 1.11 -14.17 -8.89
C THR A 96 0.72 -13.35 -7.66
N ALA A 97 1.65 -12.61 -7.05
CA ALA A 97 1.36 -11.76 -5.89
C ALA A 97 0.41 -10.59 -6.23
N LEU A 98 0.57 -9.98 -7.42
CA LEU A 98 -0.34 -8.93 -7.89
C LEU A 98 -1.74 -9.50 -8.12
N ARG A 99 -1.85 -10.65 -8.79
CA ARG A 99 -3.11 -11.35 -9.05
C ARG A 99 -3.82 -11.69 -7.75
N GLY A 100 -3.13 -12.25 -6.75
CA GLY A 100 -3.72 -12.54 -5.44
C GLY A 100 -4.21 -11.30 -4.68
N LEU A 101 -3.61 -10.13 -4.88
CA LEU A 101 -4.11 -8.85 -4.34
C LEU A 101 -5.35 -8.35 -5.10
N LEU A 102 -5.36 -8.44 -6.43
CA LEU A 102 -6.52 -8.11 -7.26
C LEU A 102 -7.71 -9.03 -6.96
N ASP A 103 -7.47 -10.34 -6.86
CA ASP A 103 -8.49 -11.35 -6.59
C ASP A 103 -9.16 -11.19 -5.23
N ALA A 104 -8.44 -10.66 -4.23
CA ALA A 104 -8.95 -10.37 -2.89
C ALA A 104 -9.96 -9.20 -2.84
N VAL A 105 -10.01 -8.35 -3.87
CA VAL A 105 -11.04 -7.31 -4.00
C VAL A 105 -12.37 -7.95 -4.42
N ALA A 106 -13.44 -7.66 -3.69
CA ALA A 106 -14.78 -8.16 -3.94
C ALA A 106 -15.38 -7.61 -5.25
N PRO A 107 -16.30 -8.32 -5.92
CA PRO A 107 -17.09 -7.78 -7.02
C PRO A 107 -17.85 -6.51 -6.60
N GLY A 108 -17.72 -5.42 -7.37
CA GLY A 108 -18.18 -4.08 -7.01
C GLY A 108 -17.20 -3.27 -6.14
N GLY A 109 -16.18 -3.91 -5.57
CA GLY A 109 -15.17 -3.32 -4.69
C GLY A 109 -14.10 -2.49 -5.40
N THR A 110 -13.27 -1.79 -4.63
CA THR A 110 -12.27 -0.83 -5.14
C THR A 110 -10.84 -1.22 -4.75
N LEU A 111 -9.94 -1.18 -5.73
CA LEU A 111 -8.49 -1.08 -5.51
C LEU A 111 -8.09 0.40 -5.45
N LEU A 112 -7.25 0.75 -4.48
CA LEU A 112 -6.47 1.98 -4.43
C LEU A 112 -5.00 1.61 -4.23
N PHE A 113 -4.14 1.91 -5.20
CA PHE A 113 -2.70 1.63 -5.15
C PHE A 113 -1.94 2.95 -5.35
N ALA A 114 -1.04 3.27 -4.42
CA ALA A 114 -0.27 4.51 -4.42
C ALA A 114 1.23 4.24 -4.23
N THR A 115 2.07 4.88 -5.04
CA THR A 115 3.54 4.87 -4.92
C THR A 115 4.08 6.29 -4.91
N HIS A 116 5.35 6.48 -4.54
CA HIS A 116 6.03 7.74 -4.86
C HIS A 116 6.20 7.86 -6.37
N ASP A 117 6.17 9.10 -6.88
CA ASP A 117 6.67 9.35 -8.21
C ASP A 117 8.18 9.03 -8.26
N LEU A 118 8.54 8.26 -9.28
CA LEU A 118 9.89 7.81 -9.57
C LEU A 118 10.58 8.72 -10.59
N ALA A 119 9.87 9.66 -11.21
CA ALA A 119 10.43 10.62 -12.14
C ALA A 119 11.56 11.42 -11.48
N GLY A 120 12.77 11.31 -12.04
CA GLY A 120 13.99 11.93 -11.50
C GLY A 120 14.71 11.12 -10.42
N LEU A 121 14.21 9.95 -10.01
CA LEU A 121 15.00 8.98 -9.25
C LEU A 121 15.91 8.20 -10.18
N SER A 122 17.20 8.55 -10.22
CA SER A 122 18.22 7.66 -10.77
C SER A 122 18.27 6.35 -9.96
N PRO A 123 18.45 5.18 -10.60
CA PRO A 123 18.71 3.92 -9.90
C PRO A 123 19.89 4.04 -8.93
N ARG A 124 19.89 3.23 -7.87
CA ARG A 124 20.94 3.23 -6.84
C ARG A 124 21.50 1.82 -6.64
N PRO A 125 22.32 1.32 -7.59
CA PRO A 125 22.84 -0.04 -7.55
C PRO A 125 23.65 -0.33 -6.28
N GLU A 126 24.34 0.67 -5.74
CA GLU A 126 25.11 0.60 -4.50
C GLU A 126 24.25 0.43 -3.24
N GLN A 127 22.95 0.68 -3.35
CA GLN A 127 21.95 0.47 -2.29
C GLN A 127 21.12 -0.81 -2.51
N GLY A 128 21.28 -1.49 -3.64
CA GLY A 128 20.54 -2.70 -3.99
C GLY A 128 19.05 -2.43 -4.30
N PHE A 129 18.76 -1.29 -4.91
CA PHE A 129 17.40 -0.85 -5.24
C PHE A 129 17.36 -0.27 -6.65
N ASP A 130 16.73 -1.00 -7.58
CA ASP A 130 16.24 -0.44 -8.83
C ASP A 130 14.72 -0.15 -8.69
N PRO A 131 14.26 1.09 -8.93
CA PRO A 131 12.84 1.40 -8.90
C PRO A 131 11.99 0.57 -9.89
N ASN A 132 12.60 0.07 -10.97
CA ASN A 132 11.94 -0.74 -12.00
C ASN A 132 11.71 -2.20 -11.59
N ASP A 133 12.25 -2.65 -10.45
CA ASP A 133 11.97 -3.98 -9.89
C ASP A 133 10.55 -4.09 -9.30
N TYR A 134 9.79 -2.99 -9.21
CA TYR A 134 8.52 -2.88 -8.50
C TYR A 134 7.41 -2.23 -9.33
N TYR A 135 6.20 -2.82 -9.34
CA TYR A 135 5.07 -2.31 -10.12
C TYR A 135 4.71 -0.87 -9.75
N GLN A 136 4.53 -0.03 -10.77
CA GLN A 136 3.83 1.25 -10.60
C GLN A 136 2.33 1.11 -10.89
N PRO A 137 1.50 2.04 -10.39
CA PRO A 137 0.10 2.21 -10.77
C PRO A 137 -0.23 1.98 -12.25
N ASP A 138 0.60 2.48 -13.17
CA ASP A 138 0.37 2.33 -14.61
C ASP A 138 0.65 0.90 -15.12
N ASP A 139 1.61 0.19 -14.52
CA ASP A 139 1.89 -1.22 -14.84
C ASP A 139 0.77 -2.13 -14.35
N ILE A 140 0.21 -1.84 -13.17
CA ILE A 140 -0.99 -2.52 -12.67
C ILE A 140 -2.17 -2.22 -13.59
N ALA A 141 -2.37 -0.95 -13.98
CA ALA A 141 -3.47 -0.54 -14.86
C ALA A 141 -3.47 -1.27 -16.22
N ARG A 142 -2.28 -1.51 -16.80
CA ARG A 142 -2.10 -2.30 -18.04
C ARG A 142 -2.42 -3.79 -17.89
N LEU A 143 -2.38 -4.32 -16.67
CA LEU A 143 -2.63 -5.73 -16.35
C LEU A 143 -4.07 -6.01 -15.87
N LEU A 144 -4.90 -4.97 -15.71
CA LEU A 144 -6.32 -5.12 -15.41
C LEU A 144 -7.10 -5.61 -16.64
N ASP A 145 -8.00 -6.57 -16.42
CA ASP A 145 -8.81 -7.15 -17.47
C ASP A 145 -10.22 -6.49 -17.58
N HIS A 146 -11.05 -7.05 -18.47
CA HIS A 146 -12.43 -6.59 -18.70
C HIS A 146 -13.38 -6.68 -17.48
N ASN A 147 -12.96 -7.26 -16.36
CA ASN A 147 -13.71 -7.24 -15.10
C ASN A 147 -13.35 -6.03 -14.22
N TRP A 148 -12.57 -5.08 -14.72
CA TRP A 148 -12.18 -3.86 -14.01
C TRP A 148 -12.46 -2.59 -14.82
N THR A 149 -12.70 -1.49 -14.10
CA THR A 149 -12.73 -0.13 -14.64
C THR A 149 -11.69 0.71 -13.92
N VAL A 150 -10.70 1.24 -14.64
CA VAL A 150 -9.81 2.30 -14.13
C VAL A 150 -10.61 3.59 -13.99
N LEU A 151 -10.61 4.16 -12.78
CA LEU A 151 -11.32 5.40 -12.44
C LEU A 151 -10.35 6.58 -12.27
N ILE A 152 -9.12 6.31 -11.85
CA ILE A 152 -8.01 7.26 -11.74
C ILE A 152 -6.73 6.49 -12.06
N ASN A 153 -5.85 7.06 -12.89
CA ASN A 153 -4.47 6.63 -13.06
C ASN A 153 -3.66 7.89 -13.40
N GLU A 154 -3.00 8.49 -12.40
CA GLU A 154 -2.34 9.79 -12.55
C GLU A 154 -1.14 9.96 -11.60
N THR A 155 -0.26 10.90 -11.94
CA THR A 155 0.73 11.47 -11.03
C THR A 155 0.21 12.79 -10.48
N ARG A 156 0.32 13.02 -9.16
CA ARG A 156 -0.20 14.23 -8.50
C ARG A 156 0.75 14.77 -7.43
N PRO A 157 0.78 16.10 -7.21
CA PRO A 157 1.61 16.70 -6.16
C PRO A 157 1.12 16.27 -4.78
N ARG A 158 2.05 16.11 -3.84
CA ARG A 158 1.76 15.71 -2.47
C ARG A 158 1.01 16.82 -1.71
N THR A 159 -0.08 16.45 -1.03
CA THR A 159 -0.86 17.38 -0.19
C THR A 159 -0.24 17.65 1.19
N ALA A 160 0.86 16.97 1.51
CA ALA A 160 1.65 17.18 2.72
C ALA A 160 3.15 17.10 2.37
N PRO A 161 4.04 17.83 3.07
CA PRO A 161 5.47 17.76 2.85
C PRO A 161 6.00 16.32 2.87
N ALA A 162 7.05 16.07 2.08
CA ALA A 162 7.79 14.81 2.17
C ALA A 162 8.54 14.73 3.53
N PRO A 163 8.81 13.52 4.05
CA PRO A 163 9.67 13.36 5.22
C PRO A 163 11.03 14.04 5.04
N GLU A 164 11.58 14.61 6.11
CA GLU A 164 12.87 15.33 6.09
C GLU A 164 14.00 14.45 5.53
N GLY A 165 14.72 14.96 4.53
CA GLY A 165 15.76 14.22 3.81
C GLY A 165 15.26 13.37 2.64
N THR A 166 13.98 13.46 2.27
CA THR A 166 13.43 12.86 1.05
C THR A 166 13.04 13.92 0.02
N HIS A 167 13.08 13.57 -1.27
CA HIS A 167 12.85 14.50 -2.38
C HIS A 167 11.56 14.21 -3.19
N HIS A 168 10.73 13.26 -2.74
CA HIS A 168 9.48 12.92 -3.41
C HIS A 168 8.49 14.08 -3.31
N THR A 169 8.23 14.78 -4.41
CA THR A 169 7.28 15.91 -4.47
C THR A 169 5.90 15.49 -4.97
N HIS A 170 5.83 14.36 -5.67
CA HIS A 170 4.64 13.79 -6.27
C HIS A 170 4.49 12.32 -5.84
N ASP A 171 3.26 11.85 -5.83
CA ASP A 171 2.90 10.43 -5.69
C ASP A 171 2.09 10.02 -6.93
N THR A 172 2.21 8.77 -7.37
CA THR A 172 1.38 8.21 -8.46
C THR A 172 0.27 7.34 -7.86
N VAL A 173 -0.91 7.34 -8.46
CA VAL A 173 -2.11 6.70 -7.90
C VAL A 173 -3.00 6.06 -8.96
N LEU A 174 -3.24 4.75 -8.78
CA LEU A 174 -4.29 3.99 -9.44
C LEU A 174 -5.48 3.85 -8.49
N ARG A 175 -6.67 4.18 -8.99
CA ARG A 175 -7.95 3.74 -8.42
C ARG A 175 -8.71 2.96 -9.49
N ALA A 176 -9.03 1.71 -9.22
CA ALA A 176 -9.83 0.87 -10.10
C ALA A 176 -10.99 0.23 -9.34
N GLN A 177 -12.11 0.00 -10.01
CA GLN A 177 -13.27 -0.73 -9.47
C GLN A 177 -13.40 -2.09 -10.16
N ARG A 178 -13.58 -3.15 -9.37
CA ARG A 178 -13.91 -4.49 -9.87
C ARG A 178 -15.40 -4.55 -10.19
N LEU A 179 -15.76 -5.10 -11.34
CA LEU A 179 -17.13 -5.15 -11.86
C LEU A 179 -17.83 -6.50 -11.60
N ARG A 180 -17.06 -7.59 -11.49
CA ARG A 180 -17.52 -8.99 -11.46
C ARG A 180 -16.58 -9.87 -10.65
#